data_AF-A0A7K7FIE4-F1
#
_entry.id   AF-A0A7K7FIE4-F1
#
_cell.length_a   1.000
_cell.length_b   1.000
_cell.length_c   1.000
_cell.angle_alpha   90.00
_cell.angle_beta   90.00
_cell.angle_gamma   90.00
#
_symmetry.space_group_name_H-M   'P 1'
#
loop_
_entity.id
_entity.type
_entity.pdbx_description
1 polymer ?
#
loop_
_entity_poly.entity_id
_entity_poly.type
_entity_poly.pdbx_seq_one_letter_code
_entity_poly.pdbx_strand_id
1 'polypeptide(L)'
;RELLPPWLVIVAGLTGIVLLCVSTKDVPNVLGVFQYGIVLDAGPSRTILFIYQWTTIKANKTGVIRECSSCPMQGLGLSNYSDSPQKVGKILEQCLNRAQKEIPAEQHSQTPLYLGATAGMRQLNLTNHTLADSLLTALTVALKSSPFDFQGAQILSSPDEEAFTWVAVNYVLENFFKYDWRGQLVPSGKGMAGVLSVGRTSARLTSKVEEGNQAPKEGVRLQLYGQTHNVYTHRCPCHGTDQLRSRLLSLLIQ
;
A
#
# COMPACT_ATOMS: atom_id res chain seq x y z
N ARG A 1 8.98 39.19 -46.61
CA ARG A 1 9.09 38.57 -45.27
C ARG A 1 7.92 39.14 -44.47
N GLU A 2 6.76 38.49 -44.54
CA GLU A 2 5.53 38.95 -43.89
C GLU A 2 5.77 38.96 -42.38
N LEU A 3 5.97 40.14 -41.79
CA LEU A 3 6.11 40.32 -40.36
C LEU A 3 4.74 40.09 -39.74
N LEU A 4 4.65 39.14 -38.80
CA LEU A 4 3.43 38.91 -38.03
C LEU A 4 2.97 40.25 -37.42
N PRO A 5 1.67 40.60 -37.57
CA PRO A 5 1.11 41.81 -36.99
C PRO A 5 1.49 41.94 -35.50
N PRO A 6 1.92 43.13 -35.02
CA PRO A 6 2.37 43.33 -33.64
C PRO A 6 1.33 42.90 -32.59
N TRP A 7 0.04 43.01 -32.91
CA TRP A 7 -1.05 42.61 -32.03
C TRP A 7 -1.09 41.08 -31.78
N LEU A 8 -0.67 40.25 -32.73
CA LEU A 8 -0.60 38.80 -32.53
C LEU A 8 0.49 38.41 -31.53
N VAL A 9 1.61 39.13 -31.54
CA VAL A 9 2.70 38.93 -30.57
C VAL A 9 2.26 39.33 -29.17
N ILE A 10 1.53 40.44 -29.07
CA ILE A 10 0.97 40.91 -27.79
C ILE A 10 -0.07 39.92 -27.25
N VAL A 11 -0.99 39.44 -28.09
CA VAL A 11 -2.00 38.44 -27.70
C VAL A 11 -1.32 37.13 -27.28
N ALA A 12 -0.33 36.64 -28.02
CA ALA A 12 0.40 35.42 -27.65
C ALA A 12 1.16 35.59 -26.32
N GLY A 13 1.81 36.75 -26.11
CA GLY A 13 2.49 37.07 -24.85
C GLY A 13 1.54 37.13 -23.65
N LEU A 14 0.40 37.80 -23.80
CA LEU A 14 -0.63 37.87 -22.77
C LEU A 14 -1.21 36.48 -22.46
N THR A 15 -1.47 35.67 -23.49
CA THR A 15 -1.97 34.30 -23.33
C THR A 15 -0.95 33.43 -22.59
N GLY A 16 0.34 33.55 -22.92
CA GLY A 16 1.43 32.86 -22.22
C GLY A 16 1.56 33.28 -20.75
N ILE A 17 1.45 34.58 -20.46
CA ILE A 17 1.47 35.10 -19.07
C ILE A 17 0.25 34.59 -18.29
N VAL A 18 -0.94 34.62 -18.88
CA VAL A 18 -2.15 34.07 -18.25
C VAL A 18 -1.96 32.59 -17.95
N LEU A 19 -1.45 31.79 -18.89
CA LEU A 19 -1.17 30.36 -18.68
C LEU A 19 -0.11 30.08 -17.61
N LEU A 20 0.87 30.98 -17.42
CA LEU A 20 1.86 30.89 -16.35
C LEU A 20 1.33 31.35 -14.98
N CYS A 21 0.33 32.24 -14.98
CA CYS A 21 -0.33 32.73 -13.76
C CYS A 21 -1.45 31.82 -13.28
N VAL A 22 -2.03 30.96 -14.14
CA VAL A 22 -2.94 29.89 -13.69
C VAL A 22 -2.10 28.87 -12.93
N SER A 23 -2.25 28.85 -11.61
CA SER A 23 -1.69 27.80 -10.76
C SER A 23 -2.18 26.44 -11.26
N THR A 24 -1.29 25.45 -11.37
CA THR A 24 -1.68 24.07 -11.70
C THR A 24 -2.65 23.46 -10.68
N LYS A 25 -2.81 24.11 -9.51
CA LYS A 25 -3.80 23.77 -8.48
C LYS A 25 -5.20 24.32 -8.77
N ASP A 26 -5.31 25.35 -9.60
CA ASP A 26 -6.55 26.06 -9.93
C ASP A 26 -7.16 25.60 -11.26
N VAL A 27 -6.47 24.74 -12.00
CA VAL A 27 -7.11 23.94 -13.06
C VAL A 27 -8.03 22.96 -12.35
N PRO A 28 -9.36 23.08 -12.51
CA PRO A 28 -10.25 22.05 -12.00
C PRO A 28 -9.80 20.75 -12.65
N ASN A 29 -9.39 19.77 -11.84
CA ASN A 29 -9.15 18.41 -12.31
C ASN A 29 -10.33 18.05 -13.21
N VAL A 30 -10.07 17.88 -14.52
CA VAL A 30 -11.06 17.38 -15.46
C VAL A 30 -11.73 16.19 -14.78
N LEU A 31 -13.04 16.30 -14.55
CA LEU A 31 -13.90 15.40 -13.78
C LEU A 31 -13.53 13.92 -13.95
N GLY A 32 -12.53 13.47 -13.21
CA GLY A 32 -12.18 12.08 -13.07
C GLY A 32 -13.04 11.55 -11.95
N VAL A 33 -13.94 10.62 -12.25
CA VAL A 33 -14.59 9.83 -11.21
C VAL A 33 -13.46 9.08 -10.49
N PHE A 34 -13.18 9.49 -9.25
CA PHE A 34 -12.26 8.80 -8.38
C PHE A 34 -12.95 7.59 -7.76
N GLN A 35 -12.19 6.52 -7.61
CA GLN A 35 -12.54 5.37 -6.81
C GLN A 35 -11.65 5.34 -5.58
N TYR A 36 -12.14 4.73 -4.53
CA TYR A 36 -11.47 4.66 -3.23
C TYR A 36 -11.30 3.20 -2.82
N GLY A 37 -10.34 2.95 -1.94
CA GLY A 37 -10.16 1.65 -1.31
C GLY A 37 -9.57 1.82 0.08
N ILE A 38 -9.98 0.96 1.00
CA ILE A 38 -9.54 0.99 2.39
C ILE A 38 -8.80 -0.29 2.72
N VAL A 39 -7.64 -0.16 3.36
CA VAL A 39 -6.87 -1.29 3.87
C VAL A 39 -6.58 -1.08 5.35
N LEU A 40 -6.98 -2.04 6.18
CA LEU A 40 -6.59 -2.11 7.57
C LEU A 40 -5.39 -3.06 7.72
N ASP A 41 -4.21 -2.50 7.95
CA ASP A 41 -3.02 -3.27 8.33
C ASP A 41 -3.06 -3.52 9.84
N ALA A 42 -3.24 -4.79 10.22
CA ALA A 42 -3.47 -5.23 11.58
C ALA A 42 -2.29 -6.04 12.14
N GLY A 43 -1.53 -5.41 13.05
CA GLY A 43 -0.54 -6.06 13.89
C GLY A 43 -0.82 -5.86 15.39
N PRO A 44 -0.32 -6.75 16.27
CA PRO A 44 -0.47 -6.62 17.72
C PRO A 44 0.15 -5.35 18.27
N SER A 45 1.22 -4.85 17.66
CA SER A 45 1.92 -3.63 18.11
C SER A 45 1.50 -2.37 17.37
N ARG A 46 0.86 -2.52 16.21
CA ARG A 46 0.45 -1.38 15.38
C ARG A 46 -0.69 -1.80 14.48
N THR A 47 -1.74 -1.00 14.45
CA THR A 47 -2.86 -1.16 13.51
C THR A 47 -3.17 0.18 12.88
N ILE A 48 -3.23 0.22 11.54
CA ILE A 48 -3.41 1.45 10.77
C ILE A 48 -4.43 1.21 9.68
N LEU A 49 -5.39 2.13 9.56
CA LEU A 49 -6.31 2.19 8.44
C LEU A 49 -5.75 3.15 7.39
N PHE A 50 -5.58 2.68 6.17
CA PHE A 50 -5.15 3.47 5.01
C PHE A 50 -6.31 3.69 4.06
N ILE A 51 -6.40 4.90 3.52
CA ILE A 51 -7.35 5.26 2.47
C ILE A 51 -6.55 5.57 1.20
N TYR A 52 -6.84 4.82 0.15
CA TYR A 52 -6.28 5.02 -1.18
C TYR A 52 -7.35 5.55 -2.12
N GLN A 53 -6.92 6.31 -3.13
CA GLN A 53 -7.76 6.70 -4.26
C GLN A 53 -7.05 6.47 -5.58
N TRP A 54 -7.80 6.24 -6.64
CA TRP A 54 -7.31 6.18 -8.01
C TRP A 54 -8.38 6.70 -8.96
N THR A 55 -7.99 7.10 -10.17
CA THR A 55 -8.94 7.45 -11.22
C THR A 55 -9.51 6.16 -11.84
N THR A 56 -10.70 6.23 -12.43
CA THR A 56 -11.27 5.11 -13.22
C THR A 56 -10.39 4.67 -14.40
N ILE A 57 -9.43 5.51 -14.81
CA ILE A 57 -8.44 5.18 -15.83
C ILE A 57 -7.45 4.16 -15.25
N LYS A 58 -7.52 2.94 -15.77
CA LYS A 58 -6.59 1.85 -15.42
C LYS A 58 -5.53 1.72 -16.49
N ALA A 59 -4.28 1.56 -16.10
CA ALA A 59 -3.22 1.15 -17.02
C ALA A 59 -3.12 -0.36 -17.08
N ASN A 60 -3.50 -0.91 -18.24
CA ASN A 60 -3.52 -2.35 -18.48
C ASN A 60 -4.25 -3.10 -17.34
N LYS A 61 -5.45 -2.64 -16.99
CA LYS A 61 -6.32 -3.17 -15.91
C LYS A 61 -5.86 -2.90 -14.47
N THR A 62 -4.70 -2.28 -14.26
CA THR A 62 -4.22 -1.87 -12.92
C THR A 62 -4.33 -0.35 -12.75
N GLY A 63 -4.98 0.11 -11.68
CA GLY A 63 -5.09 1.54 -11.38
C GLY A 63 -3.79 2.11 -10.83
N VAL A 64 -3.53 3.40 -11.10
CA VAL A 64 -2.46 4.16 -10.44
C VAL A 64 -3.06 4.76 -9.16
N ILE A 65 -2.61 4.26 -8.01
CA ILE A 65 -3.14 4.64 -6.69
C ILE A 65 -2.36 5.80 -6.06
N ARG A 66 -3.07 6.60 -5.26
CA ARG A 66 -2.46 7.58 -4.37
C ARG A 66 -2.99 7.34 -2.96
N GLU A 67 -2.11 7.41 -1.96
CA GLU A 67 -2.57 7.53 -0.58
C GLU A 67 -3.29 8.87 -0.39
N CYS A 68 -4.50 8.81 0.16
CA CYS A 68 -5.23 9.99 0.60
C CYS A 68 -4.85 10.35 2.02
N SER A 69 -4.97 9.37 2.91
CA SER A 69 -4.81 9.55 4.34
C SER A 69 -4.55 8.20 5.02
N SER A 70 -4.09 8.30 6.27
CA SER A 70 -3.96 7.17 7.17
C SER A 70 -4.43 7.54 8.57
N CYS A 71 -4.97 6.56 9.27
CA CYS A 71 -5.46 6.67 10.64
C CYS A 71 -4.86 5.55 11.48
N PRO A 72 -3.81 5.83 12.28
CA PRO A 72 -3.32 4.87 13.26
C PRO A 72 -4.36 4.74 14.38
N MET A 73 -4.69 3.50 14.75
CA MET A 73 -5.57 3.26 15.90
C MET A 73 -4.89 3.78 17.17
N GLN A 74 -5.65 4.45 18.04
CA GLN A 74 -5.14 4.96 19.32
C GLN A 74 -4.78 3.79 20.24
N GLY A 75 -3.53 3.76 20.73
CA GLY A 75 -2.96 2.68 21.53
C GLY A 75 -1.84 1.93 20.80
N LEU A 76 -0.87 1.37 21.53
CA LEU A 76 0.32 0.66 21.01
C LEU A 76 -0.01 -0.71 20.35
N GLY A 77 -1.15 -0.82 19.66
CA GLY A 77 -1.62 -2.00 18.91
C GLY A 77 -2.64 -2.89 19.64
N LEU A 78 -3.05 -3.97 18.96
CA LEU A 78 -4.09 -4.91 19.43
C LEU A 78 -3.71 -5.64 20.73
N SER A 79 -2.42 -5.75 21.07
CA SER A 79 -1.94 -6.46 22.27
C SER A 79 -2.48 -5.86 23.57
N ASN A 80 -2.74 -4.55 23.62
CA ASN A 80 -3.31 -3.88 24.79
C ASN A 80 -4.77 -4.26 25.06
N TYR A 81 -5.43 -4.92 24.10
CA TYR A 81 -6.82 -5.35 24.21
C TYR A 81 -6.95 -6.85 24.45
N SER A 82 -5.86 -7.51 24.86
CA SER A 82 -5.84 -8.94 25.16
C SER A 82 -6.93 -9.34 26.17
N ASP A 83 -7.16 -8.51 27.18
CA ASP A 83 -8.15 -8.76 28.24
C ASP A 83 -9.56 -8.26 27.88
N SER A 84 -9.72 -7.53 26.77
CA SER A 84 -11.01 -7.01 26.32
C SER A 84 -11.08 -6.86 24.80
N PRO A 85 -10.98 -7.95 24.01
CA PRO A 85 -10.96 -7.88 22.54
C PRO A 85 -12.17 -7.15 21.94
N GLN A 86 -13.32 -7.21 22.62
CA GLN A 86 -14.56 -6.57 22.18
C GLN A 86 -14.46 -5.03 22.14
N LYS A 87 -13.52 -4.43 22.88
CA LYS A 87 -13.31 -2.96 22.88
C LYS A 87 -12.58 -2.47 21.63
N VAL A 88 -11.92 -3.36 20.88
CA VAL A 88 -11.15 -3.00 19.67
C VAL A 88 -12.06 -2.38 18.61
N GLY A 89 -13.27 -2.91 18.44
CA GLY A 89 -14.24 -2.40 17.47
C GLY A 89 -14.55 -0.90 17.68
N LYS A 90 -14.77 -0.48 18.94
CA LYS A 90 -15.05 0.92 19.29
C LYS A 90 -13.90 1.88 18.97
N ILE A 91 -12.67 1.39 19.01
CA ILE A 91 -11.51 2.22 18.67
C ILE A 91 -11.39 2.34 17.15
N LEU A 92 -11.68 1.26 16.43
CA LEU A 92 -11.71 1.26 14.98
C LEU A 92 -12.81 2.16 14.43
N GLU A 93 -13.95 2.28 15.13
CA GLU A 93 -15.04 3.22 14.78
C GLU A 93 -14.53 4.66 14.58
N GLN A 94 -13.54 5.12 15.37
CA GLN A 94 -12.98 6.46 15.18
C GLN A 94 -12.34 6.64 13.79
N CYS A 95 -11.55 5.65 13.36
CA CYS A 95 -10.93 5.67 12.04
C CYS A 95 -11.95 5.44 10.91
N LEU A 96 -12.96 4.58 11.12
CA LEU A 96 -14.04 4.36 10.15
C LEU A 96 -14.90 5.62 9.98
N ASN A 97 -15.21 6.33 11.07
CA ASN A 97 -15.96 7.60 11.02
C ASN A 97 -15.15 8.69 10.31
N ARG A 98 -13.82 8.68 10.47
CA ARG A 98 -12.94 9.56 9.69
C ARG A 98 -12.97 9.21 8.21
N ALA A 99 -12.88 7.92 7.86
CA ALA A 99 -12.97 7.47 6.48
C ALA A 99 -14.30 7.87 5.82
N GLN A 100 -15.43 7.76 6.55
CA GLN A 100 -16.74 8.20 6.05
C GLN A 100 -16.83 9.69 5.77
N LYS A 101 -16.07 10.52 6.49
CA LYS A 101 -16.01 11.98 6.27
C LYS A 101 -15.12 12.35 5.09
N GLU A 102 -14.09 11.56 4.83
CA GLU A 102 -13.10 11.83 3.77
C GLU A 102 -13.54 11.27 2.41
N ILE A 103 -14.29 10.17 2.39
CA ILE A 103 -14.81 9.55 1.17
C ILE A 103 -16.23 10.09 0.90
N PRO A 104 -16.57 10.52 -0.33
CA PRO A 104 -17.92 10.95 -0.68
C PRO A 104 -18.97 9.88 -0.37
N ALA A 105 -20.14 10.27 0.15
CA ALA A 105 -21.18 9.34 0.60
C ALA A 105 -21.66 8.39 -0.50
N GLU A 106 -21.70 8.87 -1.73
CA GLU A 106 -22.10 8.10 -2.91
C GLU A 106 -21.09 6.99 -3.24
N GLN A 107 -19.86 7.10 -2.76
CA GLN A 107 -18.77 6.16 -3.01
C GLN A 107 -18.65 5.09 -1.91
N HIS A 108 -19.32 5.24 -0.76
CA HIS A 108 -19.13 4.36 0.40
C HIS A 108 -19.39 2.89 0.05
N SER A 109 -20.57 2.59 -0.49
CA SER A 109 -21.01 1.21 -0.81
C SER A 109 -20.17 0.51 -1.89
N GLN A 110 -19.37 1.26 -2.67
CA GLN A 110 -18.49 0.71 -3.71
C GLN A 110 -17.01 0.80 -3.36
N THR A 111 -16.68 1.31 -2.17
CA THR A 111 -15.31 1.39 -1.68
C THR A 111 -14.97 0.06 -1.02
N PRO A 112 -14.12 -0.78 -1.63
CA PRO A 112 -13.72 -2.04 -1.03
C PRO A 112 -12.87 -1.79 0.22
N LEU A 113 -13.13 -2.58 1.25
CA LEU A 113 -12.43 -2.55 2.52
C LEU A 113 -11.84 -3.92 2.81
N TYR A 114 -10.52 -3.96 3.02
CA TYR A 114 -9.77 -5.19 3.33
C TYR A 114 -9.11 -5.09 4.71
N LEU A 115 -9.01 -6.22 5.41
CA LEU A 115 -8.17 -6.37 6.61
C LEU A 115 -7.03 -7.35 6.30
N GLY A 116 -5.79 -6.87 6.39
CA GLY A 116 -4.58 -7.68 6.29
C GLY A 116 -3.88 -7.79 7.65
N ALA A 117 -3.86 -8.99 8.23
CA ALA A 117 -3.15 -9.25 9.49
C ALA A 117 -1.73 -9.73 9.21
N THR A 118 -0.72 -9.08 9.80
CA THR A 118 0.70 -9.27 9.45
C THR A 118 1.43 -10.25 10.39
N ALA A 119 2.77 -10.28 10.30
CA ALA A 119 3.64 -11.17 11.09
C ALA A 119 3.30 -11.26 12.58
N GLY A 120 2.95 -10.15 13.21
CA GLY A 120 2.63 -10.16 14.63
C GLY A 120 1.34 -10.94 14.93
N MET A 121 0.32 -10.83 14.08
CA MET A 121 -0.92 -11.60 14.24
C MET A 121 -0.70 -13.08 13.94
N ARG A 122 0.18 -13.43 12.99
CA ARG A 122 0.63 -14.82 12.80
C ARG A 122 1.25 -15.38 14.07
N GLN A 123 2.18 -14.64 14.68
CA GLN A 123 2.83 -15.06 15.92
C GLN A 123 1.82 -15.22 17.06
N LEU A 124 0.90 -14.26 17.22
CA LEU A 124 -0.15 -14.32 18.22
C LEU A 124 -1.06 -15.54 18.00
N ASN A 125 -1.38 -15.88 16.75
CA ASN A 125 -2.21 -17.04 16.43
C ASN A 125 -1.54 -18.37 16.84
N LEU A 126 -0.20 -18.43 16.77
CA LEU A 126 0.57 -19.59 17.22
C LEU A 126 0.68 -19.68 18.75
N THR A 127 0.81 -18.55 19.45
CA THR A 127 0.99 -18.54 20.91
C THR A 127 -0.33 -18.52 21.68
N ASN A 128 -1.35 -17.86 21.16
CA ASN A 128 -2.67 -17.73 21.76
C ASN A 128 -3.75 -17.58 20.66
N HIS A 129 -4.09 -18.71 20.04
CA HIS A 129 -5.09 -18.78 18.96
C HIS A 129 -6.43 -18.16 19.35
N THR A 130 -6.93 -18.44 20.56
CA THR A 130 -8.22 -17.92 21.05
C THR A 130 -8.25 -16.40 21.10
N LEU A 131 -7.15 -15.78 21.48
CA LEU A 131 -7.04 -14.32 21.51
C LEU A 131 -6.93 -13.75 20.09
N ALA A 132 -6.11 -14.34 19.23
CA ALA A 132 -5.98 -13.90 17.84
C ALA A 132 -7.32 -13.94 17.10
N ASP A 133 -8.07 -15.04 17.25
CA ASP A 133 -9.40 -15.22 16.68
C ASP A 133 -10.42 -14.22 17.25
N SER A 134 -10.41 -14.00 18.57
CA SER A 134 -11.27 -13.01 19.22
C SER A 134 -11.02 -11.58 18.70
N LEU A 135 -9.75 -11.20 18.52
CA LEU A 135 -9.37 -9.89 18.00
C LEU A 135 -9.78 -9.72 16.53
N LEU A 136 -9.51 -10.73 15.69
CA LEU A 136 -9.89 -10.71 14.28
C LEU A 136 -11.41 -10.68 14.10
N THR A 137 -12.14 -11.41 14.95
CA THR A 137 -13.60 -11.40 14.95
C THR A 137 -14.13 -10.03 15.34
N ALA A 138 -13.62 -9.42 16.42
CA ALA A 138 -14.03 -8.08 16.85
C ALA A 138 -13.77 -7.02 15.77
N LEU A 139 -12.61 -7.07 15.11
CA LEU A 139 -12.29 -6.19 13.97
C LEU A 139 -13.25 -6.44 12.80
N THR A 140 -13.47 -7.69 12.42
CA THR A 140 -14.34 -8.07 11.31
C THR A 140 -15.78 -7.60 11.53
N VAL A 141 -16.31 -7.72 12.75
CA VAL A 141 -17.65 -7.22 13.10
C VAL A 141 -17.73 -5.71 12.91
N ALA A 142 -16.76 -4.95 13.43
CA ALA A 142 -16.73 -3.50 13.28
C ALA A 142 -16.62 -3.07 11.80
N LEU A 143 -15.78 -3.75 11.02
CA LEU A 143 -15.63 -3.49 9.59
C LEU A 143 -16.90 -3.77 8.79
N LYS A 144 -17.58 -4.90 9.06
CA LYS A 144 -18.85 -5.25 8.42
C LYS A 144 -20.00 -4.31 8.78
N SER A 145 -19.93 -3.65 9.95
CA SER A 145 -20.93 -2.65 10.35
C SER A 145 -20.72 -1.28 9.70
N SER A 146 -19.60 -1.06 9.01
CA SER A 146 -19.32 0.18 8.29
C SER A 146 -20.11 0.25 6.97
N PRO A 147 -20.31 1.45 6.38
CA PRO A 147 -21.01 1.60 5.10
C PRO A 147 -20.15 1.18 3.88
N PHE A 148 -18.93 0.68 4.12
CA PHE A 148 -17.99 0.27 3.07
C PHE A 148 -18.19 -1.19 2.68
N ASP A 149 -17.74 -1.55 1.48
CA ASP A 149 -17.85 -2.90 0.95
C ASP A 149 -16.75 -3.80 1.53
N PHE A 150 -17.06 -4.53 2.60
CA PHE A 150 -16.09 -5.40 3.27
C PHE A 150 -15.81 -6.66 2.45
N GLN A 151 -14.58 -6.76 1.93
CA GLN A 151 -14.15 -7.83 1.05
C GLN A 151 -13.53 -9.03 1.78
N GLY A 152 -13.05 -8.84 3.01
CA GLY A 152 -12.54 -9.93 3.82
C GLY A 152 -11.43 -9.55 4.78
N ALA A 153 -11.14 -10.49 5.69
CA ALA A 153 -10.03 -10.43 6.62
C ALA A 153 -9.14 -11.65 6.41
N GLN A 154 -7.83 -11.43 6.27
CA GLN A 154 -6.87 -12.50 6.07
C GLN A 154 -5.62 -12.27 6.92
N ILE A 155 -5.15 -13.32 7.59
CA ILE A 155 -3.78 -13.34 8.11
C ILE A 155 -2.86 -13.65 6.92
N LEU A 156 -2.08 -12.66 6.50
CA LEU A 156 -1.19 -12.79 5.35
C LEU A 156 -0.16 -13.88 5.61
N SER A 157 0.24 -14.62 4.58
CA SER A 157 1.41 -15.50 4.67
C SER A 157 2.70 -14.67 4.65
N SER A 158 3.83 -15.24 5.07
CA SER A 158 5.11 -14.53 4.98
C SER A 158 5.51 -14.21 3.53
N PRO A 159 5.33 -15.11 2.55
CA PRO A 159 5.57 -14.77 1.14
C PRO A 159 4.66 -13.65 0.61
N ASP A 160 3.38 -13.63 0.98
CA ASP A 160 2.43 -12.61 0.51
C ASP A 160 2.80 -11.22 1.04
N GLU A 161 3.11 -11.11 2.34
CA GLU A 161 3.52 -9.84 2.97
C GLU A 161 4.79 -9.25 2.32
N GLU A 162 5.75 -10.12 2.02
CA GLU A 162 7.01 -9.73 1.37
C GLU A 162 6.79 -9.39 -0.12
N ALA A 163 5.90 -10.11 -0.82
CA ALA A 163 5.52 -9.80 -2.18
C ALA A 163 4.79 -8.44 -2.27
N PHE A 164 3.88 -8.14 -1.35
CA PHE A 164 3.23 -6.82 -1.28
C PHE A 164 4.22 -5.70 -0.98
N THR A 165 5.20 -5.95 -0.10
CA THR A 165 6.29 -5.00 0.15
C THR A 165 7.11 -4.76 -1.11
N TRP A 166 7.44 -5.82 -1.86
CA TRP A 166 8.13 -5.72 -3.14
C TRP A 166 7.34 -4.92 -4.18
N VAL A 167 6.02 -5.11 -4.24
CA VAL A 167 5.12 -4.31 -5.10
C VAL A 167 5.16 -2.85 -4.66
N ALA A 168 5.01 -2.55 -3.37
CA ALA A 168 4.99 -1.18 -2.86
C ALA A 168 6.29 -0.43 -3.20
N VAL A 169 7.46 -1.06 -3.02
CA VAL A 169 8.75 -0.44 -3.36
C VAL A 169 8.85 -0.18 -4.87
N ASN A 170 8.55 -1.18 -5.71
CA ASN A 170 8.64 -1.01 -7.16
C ASN A 170 7.58 -0.04 -7.71
N TYR A 171 6.45 0.12 -7.02
CA TYR A 171 5.44 1.12 -7.32
C TYR A 171 5.96 2.53 -7.04
N VAL A 172 6.51 2.77 -5.84
CA VAL A 172 7.08 4.07 -5.45
C VAL A 172 8.27 4.47 -6.32
N LEU A 173 9.07 3.50 -6.77
CA LEU A 173 10.20 3.72 -7.68
C LEU A 173 9.80 3.89 -9.16
N GLU A 174 8.50 3.80 -9.47
CA GLU A 174 7.97 3.87 -10.83
C GLU A 174 8.63 2.84 -11.76
N ASN A 175 8.87 1.62 -11.26
CA ASN A 175 9.48 0.54 -12.05
C ASN A 175 8.45 -0.20 -12.90
N PHE A 176 7.18 -0.19 -12.52
CA PHE A 176 6.11 -0.80 -13.30
C PHE A 176 5.71 0.06 -14.51
N PHE A 177 5.62 1.37 -14.33
CA PHE A 177 5.09 2.30 -15.32
C PHE A 177 5.74 3.68 -15.20
N LYS A 178 5.54 4.52 -16.22
CA LYS A 178 5.85 5.95 -16.22
C LYS A 178 4.84 6.69 -17.09
N TYR A 179 4.77 8.00 -16.95
CA TYR A 179 4.04 8.86 -17.89
C TYR A 179 4.97 9.26 -19.04
N ASP A 180 4.50 9.14 -20.28
CA ASP A 180 5.19 9.70 -21.43
C ASP A 180 4.94 11.23 -21.54
N TRP A 181 5.54 11.87 -22.56
CA TRP A 181 5.37 13.31 -22.78
C TRP A 181 3.93 13.74 -23.12
N ARG A 182 3.06 12.78 -23.50
CA ARG A 182 1.63 12.99 -23.76
C ARG A 182 0.78 12.75 -22.52
N GLY A 183 1.38 12.39 -21.39
CA GLY A 183 0.66 12.01 -20.17
C GLY A 183 0.01 10.65 -20.24
N GLN A 184 0.42 9.76 -21.17
CA GLN A 184 -0.07 8.39 -21.24
C GLN A 184 0.78 7.46 -20.37
N LEU A 185 0.13 6.52 -19.69
CA LEU A 185 0.85 5.51 -18.92
C LEU A 185 1.48 4.48 -19.85
N VAL A 186 2.79 4.36 -19.78
CA VAL A 186 3.57 3.40 -20.55
C VAL A 186 4.44 2.55 -19.62
N PRO A 187 4.83 1.33 -20.01
CA PRO A 187 5.79 0.55 -19.23
C PRO A 187 7.07 1.34 -18.98
N SER A 188 7.59 1.27 -17.75
CA SER A 188 8.76 2.08 -17.36
C SER A 188 10.00 1.73 -18.19
N GLY A 189 10.18 0.43 -18.47
CA GLY A 189 11.37 -0.13 -19.10
C GLY A 189 12.55 -0.32 -18.13
N LYS A 190 12.42 0.16 -16.89
CA LYS A 190 13.39 -0.07 -15.81
C LYS A 190 13.34 -1.54 -15.37
N GLY A 191 14.49 -2.04 -14.91
CA GLY A 191 14.55 -3.31 -14.18
C GLY A 191 13.78 -3.22 -12.86
N MET A 192 13.34 -4.36 -12.33
CA MET A 192 12.68 -4.42 -11.03
C MET A 192 13.72 -4.44 -9.91
N ALA A 193 13.51 -3.61 -8.89
CA ALA A 193 14.34 -3.61 -7.70
C ALA A 193 14.11 -4.87 -6.87
N GLY A 194 15.18 -5.44 -6.34
CA GLY A 194 15.11 -6.36 -5.21
C GLY A 194 14.89 -5.59 -3.91
N VAL A 195 14.15 -6.18 -2.98
CA VAL A 195 13.86 -5.59 -1.66
C VAL A 195 14.51 -6.42 -0.58
N LEU A 196 15.40 -5.80 0.19
CA LEU A 196 16.00 -6.40 1.39
C LEU A 196 15.25 -5.89 2.63
N SER A 197 14.51 -6.79 3.27
CA SER A 197 13.83 -6.55 4.54
C SER A 197 14.63 -7.16 5.68
N VAL A 198 15.02 -6.35 6.67
CA VAL A 198 15.76 -6.83 7.85
C VAL A 198 14.84 -6.78 9.06
N GLY A 199 14.37 -7.96 9.47
CA GLY A 199 13.60 -8.12 10.70
C GLY A 199 14.50 -8.35 11.92
N ARG A 200 13.87 -8.60 13.06
CA ARG A 200 14.58 -8.89 14.32
C ARG A 200 15.38 -10.18 14.27
N THR A 201 14.81 -11.23 13.68
CA THR A 201 15.38 -12.59 13.72
C THR A 201 16.01 -13.08 12.42
N SER A 202 15.66 -12.44 11.30
CA SER A 202 16.10 -12.84 9.96
C SER A 202 16.03 -11.67 9.00
N ALA A 203 16.87 -11.71 7.97
CA ALA A 203 16.73 -10.87 6.79
C ALA A 203 16.01 -11.64 5.68
N ARG A 204 15.35 -10.94 4.77
CA ARG A 204 14.68 -11.49 3.59
C ARG A 204 15.00 -10.65 2.37
N LEU A 205 15.31 -11.32 1.27
CA LEU A 205 15.54 -10.71 -0.02
C LEU A 205 14.43 -11.14 -0.98
N THR A 206 13.61 -10.18 -1.41
CA THR A 206 12.49 -10.41 -2.32
C THR A 206 12.81 -9.82 -3.68
N SER A 207 12.74 -10.63 -4.74
CA SER A 207 13.06 -10.19 -6.11
C SER A 207 12.24 -10.91 -7.17
N LYS A 208 12.17 -10.32 -8.37
CA LYS A 208 11.61 -10.99 -9.54
C LYS A 208 12.55 -12.10 -10.00
N VAL A 209 12.00 -13.28 -10.30
CA VAL A 209 12.72 -14.39 -10.93
C VAL A 209 12.64 -14.24 -12.45
N GLU A 210 13.76 -14.39 -13.14
CA GLU A 210 13.79 -14.40 -14.61
C GLU A 210 13.21 -15.70 -15.19
N GLU A 211 12.56 -15.59 -16.36
CA GLU A 211 11.97 -16.74 -17.05
C GLU A 211 13.06 -17.75 -17.46
N GLY A 212 12.91 -19.01 -17.03
CA GLY A 212 13.84 -20.10 -17.33
C GLY A 212 14.45 -20.77 -16.09
N ASN A 213 14.49 -20.07 -14.95
CA ASN A 213 14.84 -20.67 -13.67
C ASN A 213 13.60 -21.33 -13.04
N GLN A 214 13.74 -22.53 -12.47
CA GLN A 214 12.65 -23.17 -11.74
C GLN A 214 12.18 -22.23 -10.62
N ALA A 215 10.95 -21.72 -10.75
CA ALA A 215 10.32 -20.92 -9.72
C ALA A 215 10.29 -21.77 -8.43
N PRO A 216 10.93 -21.32 -7.34
CA PRO A 216 10.92 -22.08 -6.09
C PRO A 216 9.47 -22.30 -5.61
N LYS A 217 9.23 -23.38 -4.85
CA LYS A 217 7.89 -23.79 -4.40
C LYS A 217 7.09 -22.70 -3.64
N GLU A 218 7.76 -21.66 -3.15
CA GLU A 218 7.17 -20.56 -2.37
C GLU A 218 7.12 -19.21 -3.15
N GLY A 219 7.19 -19.24 -4.48
CA GLY A 219 7.03 -18.04 -5.30
C GLY A 219 5.59 -17.53 -5.36
N VAL A 220 5.43 -16.20 -5.39
CA VAL A 220 4.14 -15.52 -5.57
C VAL A 220 4.02 -15.02 -7.01
N ARG A 221 2.92 -15.38 -7.68
CA ARG A 221 2.62 -14.93 -9.05
C ARG A 221 1.66 -13.75 -9.01
N LEU A 222 2.10 -12.60 -9.52
CA LEU A 222 1.33 -11.36 -9.55
C LEU A 222 1.04 -10.94 -11.00
N GLN A 223 -0.14 -10.37 -11.25
CA GLN A 223 -0.44 -9.72 -12.52
C GLN A 223 -0.63 -8.22 -12.30
N LEU A 224 0.32 -7.41 -12.77
CA LEU A 224 0.37 -5.97 -12.54
C LEU A 224 0.69 -5.27 -13.85
N TYR A 225 -0.10 -4.24 -14.20
CA TYR A 225 0.12 -3.39 -15.38
C TYR A 225 0.28 -4.17 -16.70
N GLY A 226 -0.47 -5.28 -16.82
CA GLY A 226 -0.45 -6.15 -18.00
C GLY A 226 0.73 -7.12 -18.08
N GLN A 227 1.58 -7.19 -17.04
CA GLN A 227 2.70 -8.12 -16.96
C GLN A 227 2.51 -9.13 -15.83
N THR A 228 3.01 -10.35 -16.06
CA THR A 228 3.13 -11.36 -14.99
C THR A 228 4.49 -11.20 -14.31
N HIS A 229 4.47 -11.08 -12.99
CA HIS A 229 5.67 -11.05 -12.15
C HIS A 229 5.69 -12.28 -11.26
N ASN A 230 6.70 -13.12 -11.43
CA ASN A 230 7.00 -14.21 -10.50
C ASN A 230 7.99 -13.65 -9.48
N VAL A 231 7.53 -13.47 -8.25
CA VAL A 231 8.30 -12.90 -7.16
C VAL A 231 8.69 -14.02 -6.22
N TYR A 232 9.96 -14.03 -5.81
CA TYR A 232 10.48 -14.99 -4.85
C TYR A 232 11.14 -14.28 -3.70
N THR A 233 10.95 -14.83 -2.49
CA THR A 233 11.58 -14.34 -1.27
C THR A 233 12.57 -15.39 -0.77
N HIS A 234 13.85 -15.03 -0.77
CA HIS A 234 14.87 -15.80 -0.10
C HIS A 234 14.98 -15.34 1.36
N ARG A 235 14.87 -16.28 2.30
CA ARG A 235 15.02 -16.02 3.73
C ARG A 235 16.44 -16.33 4.19
N CYS A 236 17.05 -15.39 4.90
CA CYS A 236 18.35 -15.53 5.55
C CYS A 236 18.17 -15.57 7.08
N PRO A 237 18.01 -16.77 7.69
CA PRO A 237 17.92 -16.92 9.13
C PRO A 237 19.18 -16.38 9.83
N CYS A 238 19.04 -15.94 11.09
CA CYS A 238 20.16 -15.46 11.91
C CYS A 238 20.88 -14.20 11.42
N HIS A 239 20.34 -13.54 10.39
CA HIS A 239 20.81 -12.25 9.88
C HIS A 239 19.84 -11.10 10.25
N GLY A 240 19.06 -11.28 11.32
CA GLY A 240 18.23 -10.23 11.88
C GLY A 240 19.01 -9.31 12.81
N THR A 241 18.43 -8.16 13.15
CA THR A 241 19.06 -7.15 14.01
C THR A 241 19.51 -7.71 15.37
N ASP A 242 18.72 -8.60 15.97
CA ASP A 242 18.99 -9.13 17.31
C ASP A 242 20.17 -10.11 17.27
N GLN A 243 20.25 -10.97 16.24
CA GLN A 243 21.37 -11.90 16.08
C GLN A 243 22.65 -11.18 15.63
N LEU A 244 22.54 -10.19 14.75
CA LEU A 244 23.68 -9.36 14.36
C LEU A 244 24.26 -8.64 15.58
N ARG A 245 23.40 -8.06 16.42
CA ARG A 245 23.81 -7.45 17.69
C ARG A 245 24.47 -8.45 18.62
N SER A 246 23.89 -9.63 18.80
CA SER A 246 24.46 -10.67 19.67
C SER A 246 25.83 -11.14 19.18
N ARG A 247 26.01 -11.33 17.86
CA ARG A 247 27.29 -11.71 17.26
C ARG A 247 28.35 -10.61 17.43
N LEU A 248 27.96 -9.35 17.23
CA LEU A 248 28.85 -8.22 17.45
C LEU A 248 29.31 -8.14 18.91
N LEU A 249 28.38 -8.28 19.86
CA LEU A 249 28.71 -8.28 21.28
C LEU A 249 29.65 -9.44 21.64
N SER A 250 29.42 -10.65 21.11
CA SER A 250 30.34 -11.77 21.37
C SER A 250 31.75 -11.53 20.84
N LEU A 251 31.89 -10.82 19.71
CA LEU A 251 33.19 -10.48 19.14
C LEU A 251 33.93 -9.40 19.94
N LEU A 252 33.19 -8.47 20.57
CA LEU A 252 33.76 -7.39 21.39
C LEU A 252 34.16 -7.83 22.81
N ILE A 253 33.65 -8.97 23.27
CA ILE A 253 33.97 -9.55 24.59
C ILE A 253 35.19 -10.50 24.51
N GLN A 254 35.58 -10.93 23.31
CA GLN A 254 36.82 -11.68 23.05
C GLN A 254 38.03 -10.75 22.94
#